data_AF-A0A2G8KFK1-F1
#
_entry.id   AF-A0A2G8KFK1-F1
#
_cell.length_a   1.000
_cell.length_b   1.000
_cell.length_c   1.000
_cell.angle_alpha   90.00
_cell.angle_beta   90.00
_cell.angle_gamma   90.00
#
_symmetry.space_group_name_H-M   'P 1'
#
loop_
_entity.id
_entity.type
_entity.pdbx_description
1 polymer ?
#
loop_
_entity_poly.entity_id
_entity_poly.type
_entity_poly.pdbx_seq_one_letter_code
_entity_poly.pdbx_strand_id
1 'polypeptide(L)'
;MADSSEIRLIEVLESVCERVLEYNIHAERKDSRRFAKGTSETMETLKNLVNKGVKVELGIPLSMWDEPSAAVTKANQYCHFLIENYEEVIENWFFKTDHSRELSEYLCVDRVLSKEEAVCLDEVWTGKERVHGTEEEGDEESSNLKGDPGSKDTKDEL
;
A
#
# COMPACT_ATOMS: atom_id res chain seq x y z
N MET A 1 -20.25 32.82 17.97
CA MET A 1 -20.78 31.60 17.34
C MET A 1 -19.66 31.14 16.42
N ALA A 2 -19.11 29.95 16.64
CA ALA A 2 -18.08 29.41 15.76
C ALA A 2 -18.63 29.31 14.32
N ASP A 3 -17.78 29.59 13.33
CA ASP A 3 -18.18 29.53 11.92
C ASP A 3 -18.51 28.06 11.56
N SER A 4 -19.48 27.83 10.67
CA SER A 4 -19.86 26.46 10.27
C SER A 4 -18.68 25.73 9.59
N SER A 5 -17.76 26.48 8.98
CA SER A 5 -16.54 25.95 8.37
C SER A 5 -15.51 25.50 9.42
N GLU A 6 -15.36 26.27 10.50
CA GLU A 6 -14.50 25.99 11.66
C GLU A 6 -14.90 24.71 12.38
N ILE A 7 -16.19 24.56 12.68
CA ILE A 7 -16.71 23.34 13.31
C ILE A 7 -16.43 22.11 12.43
N ARG A 8 -16.64 22.21 11.12
CA ARG A 8 -16.39 21.10 10.20
C ARG A 8 -14.91 20.70 10.15
N LEU A 9 -14.00 21.67 10.20
CA LEU A 9 -12.57 21.38 10.20
C LEU A 9 -12.19 20.61 11.47
N ILE A 10 -12.65 21.07 12.63
CA ILE A 10 -12.40 20.40 13.93
C ILE A 10 -12.92 18.97 13.90
N GLU A 11 -14.17 18.74 13.49
CA GLU A 11 -14.75 17.39 13.38
C GLU A 11 -13.94 16.47 12.46
N VAL A 12 -13.39 17.01 11.36
CA VAL A 12 -12.53 16.25 10.45
C VAL A 12 -11.19 15.93 11.08
N LEU A 13 -10.53 16.88 11.75
CA LEU A 13 -9.24 16.67 12.41
C LEU A 13 -9.35 15.66 13.55
N GLU A 14 -10.43 15.69 14.32
CA GLU A 14 -10.66 14.74 15.41
C GLU A 14 -10.88 13.30 14.92
N SER A 15 -11.47 13.12 13.73
CA SER A 15 -11.90 11.80 13.23
C SER A 15 -11.02 11.20 12.12
N VAL A 16 -10.19 12.01 11.44
CA VAL A 16 -9.46 11.54 10.26
C VAL A 16 -8.48 10.42 10.57
N CYS A 17 -7.81 10.46 11.72
CA CYS A 17 -6.80 9.47 12.07
C CYS A 17 -7.37 8.08 12.39
N GLU A 18 -8.62 8.00 12.84
CA GLU A 18 -9.31 6.71 13.04
C GLU A 18 -9.43 5.93 11.72
N ARG A 19 -9.61 6.63 10.60
CA ARG A 19 -9.69 6.02 9.27
C ARG A 19 -8.37 5.40 8.82
N VAL A 20 -7.24 5.72 9.47
CA VAL A 20 -5.95 5.07 9.21
C VAL A 20 -5.95 3.62 9.68
N LEU A 21 -6.72 3.29 10.72
CA LEU A 21 -6.83 1.92 11.24
C LEU A 21 -7.57 0.97 10.30
N GLU A 22 -8.28 1.49 9.29
CA GLU A 22 -8.92 0.68 8.24
C GLU A 22 -7.93 0.13 7.21
N TYR A 23 -6.67 0.57 7.26
CA TYR A 23 -5.62 0.08 6.36
C TYR A 23 -5.04 -1.23 6.86
N ASN A 24 -4.58 -2.04 5.91
CA ASN A 24 -3.84 -3.26 6.14
C ASN A 24 -2.49 -3.20 5.41
N ILE A 25 -1.58 -4.09 5.84
CA ILE A 25 -0.32 -4.32 5.14
C ILE A 25 -0.52 -5.42 4.10
N HIS A 26 -0.32 -5.03 2.85
CA HIS A 26 -0.23 -5.89 1.69
C HIS A 26 1.25 -6.25 1.47
N ALA A 27 1.68 -7.40 2.02
CA ALA A 27 3.06 -7.85 1.89
C ALA A 27 3.46 -8.11 0.42
N GLU A 28 2.48 -8.41 -0.42
CA GLU A 28 2.65 -8.62 -1.86
C GLU A 28 2.93 -7.33 -2.65
N ARG A 29 2.83 -6.13 -2.05
CA ARG A 29 3.08 -4.84 -2.73
C ARG A 29 4.43 -4.26 -2.31
N LYS A 30 4.95 -3.30 -3.09
CA LYS A 30 6.19 -2.57 -2.77
C LYS A 30 5.89 -1.18 -2.20
N ASP A 31 6.84 -0.68 -1.41
CA ASP A 31 6.90 0.72 -0.92
C ASP A 31 5.66 1.16 -0.12
N SER A 32 5.27 2.44 -0.20
CA SER A 32 4.14 3.00 0.55
C SER A 32 2.80 2.37 0.15
N ARG A 33 2.72 1.83 -1.07
CA ARG A 33 1.54 1.15 -1.64
C ARG A 33 1.15 -0.13 -0.90
N ARG A 34 2.00 -0.60 0.01
CA ARG A 34 1.71 -1.70 0.95
C ARG A 34 0.60 -1.36 1.93
N PHE A 35 0.38 -0.08 2.23
CA PHE A 35 -0.76 0.36 3.01
C PHE A 35 -1.97 0.46 2.08
N ALA A 36 -2.91 -0.48 2.19
CA ALA A 36 -4.18 -0.37 1.48
C ALA A 36 -5.33 -0.98 2.29
N LYS A 37 -6.55 -0.50 2.02
CA LYS A 37 -7.76 -1.01 2.67
C LYS A 37 -8.16 -2.36 2.10
N GLY A 38 -8.84 -3.15 2.92
CA GLY A 38 -9.31 -4.49 2.57
C GLY A 38 -8.31 -5.59 2.90
N THR A 39 -8.69 -6.84 2.64
CA THR A 39 -7.85 -8.01 2.92
C THR A 39 -6.72 -8.12 1.91
N SER A 40 -5.50 -8.41 2.39
CA SER A 40 -4.35 -8.66 1.51
C SER A 40 -4.37 -10.06 0.91
N GLU A 41 -3.80 -10.22 -0.29
CA GLU A 41 -3.73 -11.52 -0.97
C GLU A 41 -2.94 -12.54 -0.12
N THR A 42 -1.89 -12.04 0.53
CA THR A 42 -1.07 -12.81 1.48
C THR A 42 -1.93 -13.33 2.64
N MET A 43 -2.71 -12.46 3.28
CA MET A 43 -3.54 -12.85 4.43
C MET A 43 -4.70 -13.76 4.02
N GLU A 44 -5.32 -13.52 2.86
CA GLU A 44 -6.34 -14.40 2.29
C GLU A 44 -5.78 -15.82 2.05
N THR A 45 -4.57 -15.92 1.50
CA THR A 45 -3.89 -17.20 1.28
C THR A 45 -3.65 -17.94 2.61
N LEU A 46 -3.16 -17.23 3.63
CA LEU A 46 -2.91 -17.81 4.95
C LEU A 46 -4.20 -18.32 5.61
N LYS A 47 -5.29 -17.52 5.56
CA LYS A 47 -6.61 -17.93 6.07
C LYS A 47 -7.15 -19.16 5.32
N ASN A 48 -6.97 -19.22 4.00
CA ASN A 48 -7.38 -20.37 3.19
C ASN A 48 -6.62 -21.65 3.54
N LEU A 49 -5.33 -21.56 3.89
CA LEU A 49 -4.56 -22.70 4.37
C LEU A 49 -5.09 -23.22 5.71
N VAL A 50 -5.34 -22.32 6.66
CA VAL A 50 -5.95 -22.67 7.96
C VAL A 50 -7.31 -23.34 7.78
N ASN A 51 -8.16 -22.80 6.89
CA ASN A 51 -9.48 -23.36 6.58
C ASN A 51 -9.41 -24.77 5.96
N LYS A 52 -8.32 -25.09 5.25
CA LYS A 52 -8.05 -26.43 4.71
C LYS A 52 -7.44 -27.39 5.74
N GLY A 53 -7.27 -26.96 7.00
CA GLY A 53 -6.69 -27.76 8.08
C GLY A 53 -5.16 -27.75 8.12
N VAL A 54 -4.50 -26.88 7.34
CA VAL A 54 -3.05 -26.68 7.43
C VAL A 54 -2.74 -25.88 8.69
N LYS A 55 -1.81 -26.36 9.50
CA LYS A 55 -1.32 -25.63 10.67
C LYS A 55 -0.43 -24.48 10.22
N VAL A 56 -0.90 -23.25 10.36
CA VAL A 56 -0.13 -22.02 10.12
C VAL A 56 0.20 -21.39 11.46
N GLU A 57 1.48 -21.21 11.76
CA GLU A 57 1.94 -20.56 12.99
C GLU A 57 2.60 -19.22 12.66
N LEU A 58 1.88 -18.12 12.91
CA LEU A 58 2.42 -16.75 12.76
C LEU A 58 2.92 -16.15 14.09
N GLY A 59 2.88 -16.93 15.18
CA GLY A 59 3.19 -16.42 16.52
C GLY A 59 2.15 -15.45 17.10
N ILE A 60 1.00 -15.29 16.43
CA ILE A 60 -0.14 -14.47 16.88
C ILE A 60 -1.45 -15.29 16.83
N PRO A 61 -2.36 -15.13 17.82
CA PRO A 61 -3.67 -15.76 17.81
C PRO A 61 -4.50 -15.40 16.58
N LEU A 62 -5.32 -16.33 16.08
CA LEU A 62 -6.17 -16.13 14.89
C LEU A 62 -7.13 -14.95 15.04
N SER A 63 -7.60 -14.67 16.27
CA SER A 63 -8.47 -13.52 16.55
C SER A 63 -7.80 -12.16 16.28
N MET A 64 -6.47 -12.10 16.32
CA MET A 64 -5.70 -10.88 16.09
C MET A 64 -5.29 -10.69 14.63
N TRP A 65 -5.64 -11.62 13.73
CA TRP A 65 -5.27 -11.50 12.31
C TRP A 65 -6.04 -10.40 11.57
N ASP A 66 -7.16 -9.97 12.15
CA ASP A 66 -7.99 -8.86 11.65
C ASP A 66 -7.74 -7.55 12.40
N GLU A 67 -6.84 -7.55 13.39
CA GLU A 67 -6.46 -6.33 14.12
C GLU A 67 -5.43 -5.51 13.32
N PRO A 68 -5.42 -4.18 13.46
CA PRO A 68 -4.42 -3.32 12.83
C PRO A 68 -3.01 -3.77 13.20
N SER A 69 -2.16 -3.97 12.18
CA SER A 69 -0.76 -4.32 12.40
C SER A 69 0.01 -3.21 13.11
N ALA A 70 1.15 -3.55 13.75
CA ALA A 70 2.02 -2.56 14.37
C ALA A 70 2.43 -1.41 13.42
N ALA A 71 2.61 -1.70 12.13
CA ALA A 71 2.92 -0.68 11.13
C ALA A 71 1.75 0.30 10.90
N VAL A 72 0.52 -0.21 10.86
CA VAL A 72 -0.70 0.60 10.73
C VAL A 72 -0.95 1.42 12.00
N THR A 73 -0.78 0.82 13.18
CA THR A 73 -0.87 1.55 14.45
C THR A 73 0.17 2.66 14.52
N LYS A 74 1.40 2.42 14.05
CA LYS A 74 2.43 3.46 13.96
C LYS A 74 2.03 4.57 12.97
N ALA A 75 1.43 4.23 11.83
CA ALA A 75 0.92 5.22 10.88
C ALA A 75 -0.21 6.08 11.48
N ASN A 76 -1.11 5.48 12.26
CA ASN A 76 -2.13 6.20 13.01
C ASN A 76 -1.50 7.16 14.05
N GLN A 77 -0.48 6.73 14.80
CA GLN A 77 0.27 7.61 15.70
C GLN A 77 0.92 8.78 14.97
N TYR A 78 1.50 8.55 13.78
CA TYR A 78 2.03 9.63 12.95
C TYR A 78 0.94 10.59 12.47
N CYS A 79 -0.27 10.11 12.16
CA CYS A 79 -1.39 10.98 11.83
C CYS A 79 -1.72 11.92 12.99
N HIS A 80 -1.83 11.41 14.22
CA HIS A 80 -2.07 12.25 15.41
C HIS A 80 -0.95 13.27 15.61
N PHE A 81 0.31 12.83 15.50
CA PHE A 81 1.46 13.73 15.54
C PHE A 81 1.38 14.85 14.49
N LEU A 82 0.96 14.54 13.26
CA LEU A 82 0.82 15.54 12.20
C LEU A 82 -0.27 16.57 12.54
N ILE A 83 -1.42 16.13 13.05
CA ILE A 83 -2.48 17.06 13.44
C ILE A 83 -2.01 17.95 14.58
N GLU A 84 -1.47 17.36 15.65
CA GLU A 84 -1.03 18.12 16.83
C GLU A 84 0.05 19.16 16.52
N ASN A 85 1.00 18.85 15.63
CA ASN A 85 2.13 19.73 15.35
C ASN A 85 1.88 20.70 14.18
N TYR A 86 0.90 20.42 13.32
CA TYR A 86 0.65 21.18 12.11
C TYR A 86 -0.79 21.69 11.99
N GLU A 87 -1.59 21.67 13.06
CA GLU A 87 -2.96 22.20 13.10
C GLU A 87 -3.03 23.63 12.52
N GLU A 88 -2.20 24.55 13.00
CA GLU A 88 -2.17 25.94 12.50
C GLU A 88 -1.85 26.01 11.01
N VAL A 89 -0.98 25.12 10.51
CA VAL A 89 -0.64 25.04 9.08
C VAL A 89 -1.84 24.58 8.27
N ILE A 90 -2.56 23.56 8.75
CA ILE A 90 -3.77 23.02 8.11
C ILE A 90 -4.88 24.08 8.11
N GLU A 91 -5.09 24.77 9.23
CA GLU A 91 -6.05 25.89 9.33
C GLU A 91 -5.70 27.02 8.37
N ASN A 92 -4.43 27.41 8.30
CA ASN A 92 -3.98 28.43 7.36
C ASN A 92 -4.27 28.03 5.91
N TRP A 93 -3.99 26.77 5.54
CA TRP A 93 -4.34 26.24 4.22
C TRP A 93 -5.85 26.34 3.97
N PHE A 94 -6.66 25.86 4.91
CA PHE A 94 -8.11 25.74 4.80
C PHE A 94 -8.86 27.09 4.77
N PHE A 95 -8.44 28.06 5.59
CA PHE A 95 -9.17 29.34 5.72
C PHE A 95 -8.56 30.49 4.93
N LYS A 96 -7.25 30.49 4.69
CA LYS A 96 -6.53 31.69 4.23
C LYS A 96 -5.98 31.56 2.80
N THR A 97 -6.03 30.38 2.20
CA THR A 97 -5.58 30.17 0.82
C THR A 97 -6.76 30.05 -0.16
N ASP A 98 -6.45 30.08 -1.45
CA ASP A 98 -7.41 29.83 -2.53
C ASP A 98 -7.52 28.33 -2.90
N HIS A 99 -6.82 27.45 -2.16
CA HIS A 99 -6.70 26.02 -2.42
C HIS A 99 -6.15 25.67 -3.82
N SER A 100 -5.37 26.57 -4.44
CA SER A 100 -4.69 26.29 -5.71
C SER A 100 -3.64 25.18 -5.62
N ARG A 101 -3.07 24.95 -4.42
CA ARG A 101 -2.17 23.83 -4.10
C ARG A 101 -2.90 22.83 -3.22
N GLU A 102 -2.72 21.54 -3.51
CA GLU A 102 -3.28 20.45 -2.71
C GLU A 102 -2.67 20.45 -1.30
N LEU A 103 -3.43 19.97 -0.31
CA LEU A 103 -2.96 19.87 1.07
C LEU A 103 -1.71 18.99 1.19
N SER A 104 -1.61 17.91 0.41
CA SER A 104 -0.43 17.03 0.36
C SER A 104 0.84 17.80 -0.02
N GLU A 105 0.75 18.70 -0.99
CA GLU A 105 1.88 19.53 -1.38
C GLU A 105 2.18 20.59 -0.32
N TYR A 106 1.15 21.32 0.13
CA TYR A 106 1.29 22.41 1.09
C TYR A 106 1.78 21.94 2.48
N LEU A 107 1.32 20.78 2.95
CA LEU A 107 1.70 20.23 4.24
C LEU A 107 2.89 19.28 4.10
N CYS A 108 2.76 18.24 3.29
CA CYS A 108 3.73 17.16 3.29
C CYS A 108 5.04 17.58 2.62
N VAL A 109 4.99 18.13 1.41
CA VAL A 109 6.22 18.51 0.66
C VAL A 109 6.91 19.72 1.27
N ASP A 110 6.14 20.76 1.62
CA ASP A 110 6.76 22.02 2.05
C ASP A 110 7.27 21.99 3.50
N ARG A 111 6.75 21.10 4.36
CA ARG A 111 6.95 21.21 5.82
C ARG A 111 7.27 19.90 6.54
N VAL A 112 6.70 18.78 6.12
CA VAL A 112 6.83 17.49 6.86
C VAL A 112 7.96 16.62 6.32
N LEU A 113 7.99 16.43 5.00
CA LEU A 113 8.88 15.47 4.35
C LEU A 113 10.17 16.15 3.90
N SER A 114 11.27 15.40 3.95
CA SER A 114 12.48 15.76 3.20
C SER A 114 12.27 15.56 1.68
N LYS A 115 13.20 16.07 0.88
CA LYS A 115 13.15 15.94 -0.59
C LYS A 115 13.21 14.48 -1.03
N GLU A 116 13.99 13.67 -0.32
CA GLU A 116 14.15 12.25 -0.58
C GLU A 116 12.88 11.46 -0.19
N GLU A 117 12.19 11.87 0.86
CA GLU A 117 10.95 11.22 1.33
C GLU A 117 9.72 11.61 0.50
N ALA A 118 9.72 12.80 -0.12
CA ALA A 118 8.61 13.27 -0.94
C ALA A 118 8.32 12.39 -2.16
N VAL A 119 9.30 11.59 -2.61
CA VAL A 119 9.18 10.65 -3.73
C VAL A 119 8.01 9.67 -3.55
N CYS A 120 7.63 9.35 -2.31
CA CYS A 120 6.50 8.44 -2.05
C CYS A 120 5.15 8.99 -2.53
N LEU A 121 5.00 10.31 -2.66
CA LEU A 121 3.77 10.95 -3.11
C LEU A 121 3.53 10.76 -4.62
N ASP A 122 4.57 10.46 -5.38
CA ASP A 122 4.50 10.21 -6.83
C ASP A 122 4.25 8.73 -7.16
N GLU A 123 4.14 7.86 -6.15
CA GLU A 123 3.94 6.43 -6.34
C GLU A 123 2.53 6.13 -6.88
N VAL A 124 2.47 5.59 -8.10
CA VAL A 124 1.23 5.08 -8.69
C VAL A 124 1.18 3.56 -8.58
N TRP A 125 0.04 3.02 -8.14
CA TRP A 125 -0.20 1.58 -8.13
C TRP A 125 -0.72 1.12 -9.49
N THR A 126 0.10 0.39 -10.26
CA THR A 126 -0.32 -0.15 -11.57
C THR A 126 -0.75 -1.62 -11.50
N GLY A 127 -0.62 -2.25 -10.33
CA GLY A 127 -0.89 -3.67 -10.13
C GLY A 127 0.28 -4.60 -10.46
N LYS A 128 1.36 -4.06 -11.06
CA LYS A 128 2.50 -4.82 -11.58
C LYS A 128 3.66 -4.89 -10.60
N GLU A 129 3.72 -4.00 -9.62
CA GLU A 129 4.83 -3.86 -8.67
C GLU A 129 4.65 -4.80 -7.46
N ARG A 130 4.40 -6.07 -7.77
CA ARG A 130 4.25 -7.12 -6.77
C ARG A 130 5.61 -7.65 -6.33
N VAL A 131 5.70 -8.03 -5.06
CA VAL A 131 6.82 -8.84 -4.56
C VAL A 131 6.48 -10.29 -4.86
N HIS A 132 6.93 -10.79 -6.01
CA HIS A 132 7.08 -12.23 -6.18
C HIS A 132 8.34 -12.63 -5.43
N GLY A 133 8.26 -13.69 -4.61
CA GLY A 133 9.37 -14.17 -3.81
C GLY A 133 10.62 -14.33 -4.68
N THR A 134 11.70 -13.66 -4.29
CA THR A 134 13.02 -13.87 -4.86
C THR A 134 13.47 -15.29 -4.51
N GLU A 135 13.44 -16.18 -5.51
CA GLU A 135 14.50 -17.17 -5.66
C GLU A 135 15.60 -16.53 -6.52
N GLU A 136 16.85 -16.75 -6.13
CA GLU A 136 18.07 -16.19 -6.71
C GLU A 136 18.34 -16.71 -8.14
N GLU A 137 19.04 -15.89 -8.93
CA GLU A 137 19.80 -16.12 -10.17
C GLU A 137 19.54 -17.35 -11.06
N GLY A 138 19.28 -17.06 -12.33
CA GLY A 138 19.40 -18.01 -13.44
C GLY A 138 19.22 -17.33 -14.78
N ASP A 139 20.32 -16.82 -15.36
CA ASP A 139 20.41 -16.51 -16.79
C ASP A 139 20.08 -17.77 -17.59
N GLU A 140 18.98 -17.79 -18.35
CA GLU A 140 18.91 -18.54 -19.62
C GLU A 140 18.05 -17.78 -20.64
N GLU A 141 18.77 -17.09 -21.52
CA GLU A 141 18.32 -16.68 -22.83
C GLU A 141 17.98 -17.93 -23.67
N SER A 142 16.73 -18.10 -24.10
CA SER A 142 16.49 -18.83 -25.36
C SER A 142 15.37 -18.19 -26.16
N SER A 143 15.80 -17.45 -27.18
CA SER A 143 15.01 -17.03 -28.31
C SER A 143 14.94 -18.20 -29.31
N ASN A 144 13.74 -18.71 -29.58
CA ASN A 144 13.07 -18.64 -30.88
C ASN A 144 11.96 -19.67 -31.04
N LEU A 145 10.78 -19.14 -31.35
CA LEU A 145 9.71 -19.84 -32.05
C LEU A 145 10.01 -19.88 -33.55
N LYS A 146 9.80 -21.05 -34.17
CA LYS A 146 9.37 -21.33 -35.56
C LYS A 146 9.39 -22.87 -35.69
N GLY A 147 8.36 -23.62 -36.05
CA GLY A 147 7.12 -23.42 -36.80
C GLY A 147 6.93 -24.73 -37.61
N ASP A 148 5.88 -25.50 -37.34
CA ASP A 148 5.45 -26.67 -38.14
C ASP A 148 4.88 -26.21 -39.52
N PRO A 149 4.58 -27.05 -40.54
CA PRO A 149 4.72 -28.52 -40.66
C PRO A 149 5.21 -29.08 -42.03
N GLY A 150 5.55 -30.37 -42.05
CA GLY A 150 5.10 -31.29 -43.11
C GLY A 150 6.09 -31.86 -44.14
N SER A 151 6.15 -33.21 -44.16
CA SER A 151 6.01 -34.14 -45.32
C SER A 151 7.20 -35.08 -45.63
N LYS A 152 6.90 -36.39 -45.53
CA LYS A 152 7.33 -37.52 -46.40
C LYS A 152 8.82 -37.91 -46.39
N ASP A 153 9.25 -39.17 -46.49
CA ASP A 153 8.67 -40.44 -46.92
C ASP A 153 9.45 -41.59 -46.24
N THR A 154 8.79 -42.75 -46.14
CA THR A 154 9.33 -44.05 -45.71
C THR A 154 10.21 -44.67 -46.81
N LYS A 155 11.22 -45.49 -46.40
CA LYS A 155 12.03 -46.52 -47.12
C LYS A 155 13.54 -46.29 -46.93
N ASP A 156 14.42 -47.26 -46.78
CA ASP A 156 14.41 -48.73 -46.82
C ASP A 156 15.64 -49.22 -46.02
N GLU A 157 15.63 -50.53 -45.73
CA GLU A 157 16.65 -51.37 -45.09
C GLU A 157 18.11 -51.19 -45.57
N LEU A 158 19.07 -51.26 -44.63
CA LEU A 158 20.13 -52.29 -44.59
C LEU A 158 20.81 -52.34 -43.22
#